data_AF-A0A529Y579-F1
#
_entry.id   AF-A0A529Y579-F1
#
_cell.length_a   1.000
_cell.length_b   1.000
_cell.length_c   1.000
_cell.angle_alpha   90.00
_cell.angle_beta   90.00
_cell.angle_gamma   90.00
#
_symmetry.space_group_name_H-M   'P 1'
#
loop_
_entity.id
_entity.type
_entity.pdbx_description
1 polymer ?
#
loop_
_entity_poly.entity_id
_entity_poly.type
_entity_poly.pdbx_seq_one_letter_code
_entity_poly.pdbx_strand_id
1 'polypeptide(L)'
;GFGERLAKVGETAKKAGYGFAWHNHDFEFKALADGSLPQDHILSAAPDVGWEMDVAWVVRGGADPLPWIEKHGKRIVAVHVKDIAKPGEGLDEDGWSDVGHGTIDWASLFKTLRAKSAAQYFVMEQDNPNDIERYARRSIAAAKSWQE
;
A
#
# COMPACT_ATOMS: atom_id res chain seq x y z
N GLY A 1 0.73 -11.05 20.55
CA GLY A 1 0.28 -9.71 20.12
C GLY A 1 -0.61 -9.76 18.88
N PHE A 2 -0.90 -8.61 18.26
CA PHE A 2 -1.72 -8.54 17.03
C PHE A 2 -1.10 -9.32 15.86
N GLY A 3 0.22 -9.16 15.62
CA GLY A 3 0.93 -9.92 14.57
C GLY A 3 0.84 -11.45 14.74
N GLU A 4 1.02 -11.98 15.95
CA GLU A 4 0.86 -13.42 16.20
C GLU A 4 -0.55 -13.94 15.86
N ARG A 5 -1.60 -13.12 16.05
CA ARG A 5 -2.96 -13.48 15.63
C ARG A 5 -3.06 -13.54 14.11
N LEU A 6 -2.46 -12.58 13.40
CA LEU A 6 -2.38 -12.60 11.94
C LEU A 6 -1.61 -13.82 11.43
N ALA A 7 -0.51 -14.20 12.09
CA ALA A 7 0.25 -15.40 11.73
C ALA A 7 -0.63 -16.67 11.80
N LYS A 8 -1.41 -16.83 12.87
CA LYS A 8 -2.36 -17.96 13.01
C LYS A 8 -3.45 -17.96 11.93
N VAL A 9 -3.94 -16.79 11.54
CA VAL A 9 -4.90 -16.67 10.43
C VAL A 9 -4.23 -17.04 9.11
N GLY A 10 -3.02 -16.55 8.84
CA GLY A 10 -2.25 -16.88 7.65
C GLY A 10 -1.94 -18.38 7.52
N GLU A 11 -1.59 -19.05 8.63
CA GLU A 11 -1.43 -20.51 8.65
C GLU A 11 -2.73 -21.24 8.28
N THR A 12 -3.87 -20.75 8.76
CA THR A 12 -5.18 -21.34 8.48
C THR A 12 -5.53 -21.17 6.99
N ALA A 13 -5.33 -19.97 6.44
CA ALA A 13 -5.53 -19.70 5.01
C ALA A 13 -4.62 -20.59 4.15
N LYS A 14 -3.34 -20.71 4.52
CA LYS A 14 -2.36 -21.55 3.81
C LYS A 14 -2.74 -23.03 3.81
N LYS A 15 -3.21 -23.56 4.94
CA LYS A 15 -3.71 -24.95 5.04
C LYS A 15 -4.91 -25.21 4.14
N ALA A 16 -5.71 -24.18 3.86
CA ALA A 16 -6.83 -24.23 2.92
C ALA A 16 -6.43 -23.93 1.46
N GLY A 17 -5.15 -23.67 1.18
CA GLY A 17 -4.65 -23.40 -0.18
C GLY A 17 -4.73 -21.94 -0.62
N TYR A 18 -4.97 -21.00 0.31
CA TYR A 18 -5.04 -19.57 0.02
C TYR A 18 -3.80 -18.81 0.47
N GLY A 19 -3.50 -17.70 -0.22
CA GLY A 19 -2.58 -16.67 0.28
C GLY A 19 -3.25 -15.81 1.36
N PHE A 20 -2.44 -15.16 2.18
CA PHE A 20 -2.91 -14.20 3.19
C PHE A 20 -1.91 -13.07 3.33
N ALA A 21 -2.41 -11.83 3.29
CA ALA A 21 -1.61 -10.63 3.41
C ALA A 21 -2.28 -9.61 4.34
N TRP A 22 -1.46 -8.79 5.00
CA TRP A 22 -1.92 -7.64 5.77
C TRP A 22 -1.98 -6.40 4.87
N HIS A 23 -3.05 -5.60 4.97
CA HIS A 23 -3.19 -4.30 4.30
C HIS A 23 -2.95 -3.19 5.34
N ASN A 24 -1.97 -2.32 5.06
CA ASN A 24 -1.61 -1.25 6.00
C ASN A 24 -2.47 0.00 5.82
N HIS A 25 -2.62 0.77 6.89
CA HIS A 25 -3.17 2.11 6.89
C HIS A 25 -2.09 3.11 7.35
N ASP A 26 -2.45 4.37 7.61
CA ASP A 26 -1.50 5.39 8.08
C ASP A 26 -1.09 5.19 9.54
N PHE A 27 -1.99 4.67 10.38
CA PHE A 27 -1.77 4.54 11.81
C PHE A 27 -0.66 3.54 12.16
N GLU A 28 -0.38 2.55 11.30
CA GLU A 28 0.75 1.63 11.50
C GLU A 28 2.13 2.28 11.31
N PHE A 29 2.16 3.51 10.75
CA PHE A 29 3.37 4.31 10.58
C PHE A 29 3.45 5.48 11.54
N LYS A 30 2.52 5.59 12.51
CA LYS A 30 2.63 6.53 13.62
C LYS A 30 3.47 5.90 14.74
N ALA A 31 4.54 6.59 15.15
CA ALA A 31 5.43 6.12 16.19
C ALA A 31 4.72 5.93 17.53
N LEU A 32 4.97 4.80 18.17
CA LEU A 32 4.62 4.55 19.55
C LEU A 32 5.49 5.40 20.49
N ALA A 33 5.17 5.39 21.78
CA ALA A 33 5.88 6.18 22.79
C ALA A 33 7.39 5.85 22.87
N ASP A 34 7.80 4.64 22.49
CA ASP A 34 9.20 4.20 22.43
C ASP A 34 9.88 4.45 21.07
N GLY A 35 9.19 5.12 20.14
CA GLY A 35 9.67 5.43 18.79
C GLY A 35 9.53 4.29 17.79
N SER A 36 9.07 3.10 18.20
CA SER A 36 8.84 1.98 17.30
C SER A 36 7.56 2.16 16.47
N LEU A 37 7.50 1.52 15.30
CA LEU A 37 6.33 1.58 14.42
C LEU A 37 5.48 0.30 14.56
N PRO A 38 4.15 0.41 14.68
CA PRO A 38 3.28 -0.77 14.69
C PRO A 38 3.49 -1.68 13.47
N GLN A 39 3.77 -1.13 12.28
CA GLN A 39 4.06 -1.92 11.08
C GLN A 39 5.28 -2.84 11.26
N ASP A 40 6.36 -2.36 11.88
CA ASP A 40 7.54 -3.20 12.17
C ASP A 40 7.18 -4.34 13.13
N HIS A 41 6.37 -4.07 14.16
CA HIS A 41 5.92 -5.11 15.10
C HIS A 41 5.04 -6.16 14.43
N ILE A 42 4.12 -5.74 13.56
CA ILE A 42 3.26 -6.64 12.78
C ILE A 42 4.11 -7.57 11.91
N LEU A 43 4.99 -6.99 11.10
CA LEU A 43 5.81 -7.76 10.16
C LEU A 43 6.83 -8.65 10.90
N SER A 44 7.37 -8.21 12.03
CA SER A 44 8.31 -9.02 12.84
C SER A 44 7.63 -10.20 13.53
N ALA A 45 6.44 -10.00 14.08
CA ALA A 45 5.71 -11.07 14.78
C ALA A 45 5.01 -12.06 13.83
N ALA A 46 4.85 -11.71 12.56
CA ALA A 46 4.20 -12.55 11.56
C ALA A 46 5.05 -12.69 10.28
N PRO A 47 6.23 -13.34 10.34
CA PRO A 47 7.21 -13.35 9.25
C PRO A 47 6.69 -13.97 7.94
N ASP A 48 5.74 -14.91 8.03
CA ASP A 48 5.17 -15.63 6.87
C ASP A 48 3.93 -14.95 6.27
N VAL A 49 3.42 -13.88 6.90
CA VAL A 49 2.27 -13.13 6.37
C VAL A 49 2.74 -12.24 5.22
N GLY A 50 2.03 -12.28 4.09
CA GLY A 50 2.25 -11.37 2.98
C GLY A 50 1.91 -9.92 3.37
N TRP A 51 2.30 -8.98 2.54
CA TRP A 51 1.95 -7.58 2.69
C TRP A 51 1.27 -7.09 1.40
N GLU A 52 0.06 -6.57 1.54
CA GLU A 52 -0.57 -5.71 0.55
C GLU A 52 -0.19 -4.27 0.90
N MET A 53 0.84 -3.76 0.24
CA MET A 53 1.37 -2.44 0.56
C MET A 53 0.47 -1.37 -0.05
N ASP A 54 -0.20 -0.58 0.79
CA ASP A 54 -0.80 0.67 0.35
C ASP A 54 0.22 1.80 0.51
N VAL A 55 0.72 2.25 -0.63
CA VAL A 55 1.75 3.29 -0.72
C VAL A 55 1.22 4.63 -0.22
N ALA A 56 0.00 5.01 -0.57
CA ALA A 56 -0.55 6.30 -0.18
C ALA A 56 -0.76 6.37 1.33
N TRP A 57 -1.19 5.26 1.94
CA TRP A 57 -1.26 5.16 3.40
C TRP A 57 0.11 5.21 4.08
N VAL A 58 1.16 4.59 3.50
CA VAL A 58 2.54 4.73 4.02
C VAL A 58 2.97 6.20 4.02
N VAL A 59 2.75 6.90 2.90
CA VAL A 59 3.10 8.32 2.75
C VAL A 59 2.29 9.20 3.69
N ARG A 60 0.97 8.99 3.79
CA ARG A 60 0.09 9.73 4.73
C ARG A 60 0.43 9.44 6.20
N GLY A 61 0.95 8.25 6.46
CA GLY A 61 1.58 7.88 7.72
C GLY A 61 2.80 8.73 8.08
N GLY A 62 3.45 9.33 7.09
CA GLY A 62 4.66 10.14 7.23
C GLY A 62 5.95 9.37 6.92
N ALA A 63 5.83 8.14 6.39
CA ALA A 63 6.98 7.30 6.05
C ALA A 63 7.33 7.39 4.54
N ASP A 64 8.61 7.25 4.23
CA ASP A 64 9.08 7.03 2.85
C ASP A 64 8.83 5.56 2.47
N PRO A 65 8.10 5.25 1.39
CA PRO A 65 7.85 3.87 0.96
C PRO A 65 9.11 3.13 0.50
N LEU A 66 10.16 3.81 0.01
CA LEU A 66 11.30 3.14 -0.62
C LEU A 66 12.10 2.23 0.35
N PRO A 67 12.46 2.66 1.58
CA PRO A 67 13.09 1.78 2.57
C PRO A 67 12.26 0.53 2.89
N TRP A 68 10.92 0.65 2.92
CA TRP A 68 10.04 -0.49 3.19
C TRP A 68 10.02 -1.47 2.04
N ILE A 69 10.00 -0.98 0.80
CA ILE A 69 10.08 -1.82 -0.40
C ILE A 69 11.43 -2.54 -0.45
N GLU A 70 12.52 -1.86 -0.13
CA GLU A 70 13.86 -2.47 -0.08
C GLU A 70 13.93 -3.59 0.96
N LYS A 71 13.46 -3.32 2.18
CA LYS A 71 13.55 -4.24 3.32
C LYS A 71 12.57 -5.42 3.20
N HIS A 72 11.37 -5.19 2.68
CA HIS A 72 10.26 -6.14 2.74
C HIS A 72 9.73 -6.55 1.36
N GLY A 73 10.37 -6.17 0.25
CA GLY A 73 9.89 -6.42 -1.11
C GLY A 73 9.43 -7.86 -1.38
N LYS A 74 10.19 -8.87 -0.93
CA LYS A 74 9.82 -10.29 -1.08
C LYS A 74 8.51 -10.69 -0.39
N ARG A 75 8.02 -9.88 0.55
CA ARG A 75 6.76 -10.07 1.27
C ARG A 75 5.63 -9.25 0.68
N ILE A 76 5.92 -8.21 -0.10
CA ILE A 76 4.91 -7.40 -0.76
C ILE A 76 4.36 -8.22 -1.93
N VAL A 77 3.16 -8.77 -1.78
CA VAL A 77 2.50 -9.69 -2.74
C VAL A 77 1.42 -9.00 -3.56
N ALA A 78 0.93 -7.86 -3.08
CA ALA A 78 0.02 -6.95 -3.76
C ALA A 78 0.35 -5.50 -3.37
N VAL A 79 -0.07 -4.56 -4.20
CA VAL A 79 0.11 -3.12 -3.96
C VAL A 79 -1.21 -2.41 -4.23
N HIS A 80 -1.65 -1.59 -3.28
CA HIS A 80 -2.67 -0.59 -3.55
C HIS A 80 -2.01 0.62 -4.22
N VAL A 81 -2.42 0.86 -5.46
CA VAL A 81 -2.04 2.01 -6.28
C VAL A 81 -3.04 3.11 -6.04
N LYS A 82 -2.70 4.01 -5.13
CA LYS A 82 -3.55 5.09 -4.63
C LYS A 82 -2.77 6.39 -4.62
N ASP A 83 -3.44 7.54 -4.73
CA ASP A 83 -2.75 8.81 -4.87
C ASP A 83 -3.32 9.88 -3.94
N ILE A 84 -2.46 10.82 -3.55
CA ILE A 84 -2.77 11.86 -2.58
C ILE A 84 -2.95 13.17 -3.34
N ALA A 85 -4.05 13.87 -3.07
CA ALA A 85 -4.30 15.17 -3.66
C ALA A 85 -3.23 16.18 -3.26
N LYS A 86 -2.99 17.17 -4.13
CA LYS A 86 -2.14 18.30 -3.78
C LYS A 86 -2.76 19.09 -2.63
N PRO A 87 -1.96 19.83 -1.84
CA PRO A 87 -2.50 20.66 -0.77
C PRO A 87 -3.63 21.59 -1.25
N GLY A 88 -4.81 21.46 -0.64
CA GLY A 88 -5.99 22.26 -0.98
C GLY A 88 -6.90 21.66 -2.07
N GLU A 89 -6.53 20.53 -2.66
CA GLU A 89 -7.35 19.78 -3.62
C GLU A 89 -7.97 18.52 -2.96
N GLY A 90 -8.96 17.89 -3.60
CA GLY A 90 -9.59 16.65 -3.13
C GLY A 90 -10.32 16.78 -1.78
N LEU A 91 -10.78 17.99 -1.44
CA LEU A 91 -11.37 18.28 -0.12
C LEU A 91 -12.68 17.52 0.14
N ASP A 92 -13.42 17.21 -0.92
CA ASP A 92 -14.65 16.39 -0.89
C ASP A 92 -14.38 14.91 -1.21
N GLU A 93 -13.10 14.51 -1.31
CA GLU A 93 -12.62 13.15 -1.59
C GLU A 93 -11.55 12.74 -0.55
N ASP A 94 -11.64 13.24 0.69
CA ASP A 94 -10.72 12.94 1.81
C ASP A 94 -9.22 13.17 1.53
N GLY A 95 -8.92 14.14 0.66
CA GLY A 95 -7.57 14.46 0.22
C GLY A 95 -6.95 13.38 -0.67
N TRP A 96 -7.76 12.52 -1.28
CA TRP A 96 -7.33 11.57 -2.31
C TRP A 96 -7.40 12.17 -3.70
N SER A 97 -6.63 11.60 -4.62
CA SER A 97 -6.64 11.96 -6.03
C SER A 97 -6.81 10.73 -6.90
N ASP A 98 -7.28 10.94 -8.12
CA ASP A 98 -7.22 9.91 -9.16
C ASP A 98 -5.74 9.54 -9.39
N VAL A 99 -5.46 8.24 -9.56
CA VAL A 99 -4.09 7.74 -9.67
C VAL A 99 -3.35 8.43 -10.81
N GLY A 100 -2.14 8.92 -10.51
CA GLY A 100 -1.29 9.66 -11.46
C GLY A 100 -1.64 11.15 -11.59
N HIS A 101 -2.61 11.64 -10.84
CA HIS A 101 -2.97 13.05 -10.78
C HIS A 101 -2.74 13.68 -9.40
N GLY A 102 -2.21 12.91 -8.45
CA GLY A 102 -1.84 13.39 -7.14
C GLY A 102 -0.36 13.74 -7.03
N THR A 103 0.21 13.51 -5.85
CA THR A 103 1.59 13.88 -5.50
C THR A 103 2.56 12.71 -5.55
N ILE A 104 2.09 11.46 -5.68
CA ILE A 104 2.98 10.29 -5.67
C ILE A 104 3.63 10.11 -7.04
N ASP A 105 4.97 10.01 -7.08
CA ASP A 105 5.72 9.66 -8.29
C ASP A 105 5.59 8.17 -8.60
N TRP A 106 4.42 7.81 -9.11
CA TRP A 106 4.09 6.43 -9.45
C TRP A 106 4.92 5.88 -10.60
N ALA A 107 5.39 6.70 -11.54
CA ALA A 107 6.23 6.23 -12.64
C ALA A 107 7.55 5.65 -12.13
N SER A 108 8.20 6.34 -11.18
CA SER A 108 9.43 5.85 -10.54
C SER A 108 9.15 4.70 -9.57
N LEU A 109 8.09 4.84 -8.75
CA LEU A 109 7.76 3.85 -7.73
C LEU A 109 7.33 2.51 -8.34
N PHE A 110 6.55 2.55 -9.42
CA PHE A 110 6.11 1.35 -10.14
C PHE A 110 7.30 0.54 -10.66
N LYS A 111 8.32 1.21 -11.22
CA LYS A 111 9.58 0.54 -11.65
C LYS A 111 10.28 -0.14 -10.47
N THR A 112 10.34 0.54 -9.33
CA THR A 112 10.96 0.01 -8.10
C THR A 112 10.18 -1.21 -7.58
N LEU A 113 8.87 -1.10 -7.47
CA LEU A 113 7.99 -2.19 -7.01
C LEU A 113 8.10 -3.40 -7.94
N ARG A 114 8.07 -3.19 -9.26
CA ARG A 114 8.24 -4.27 -10.25
C ARG A 114 9.60 -4.98 -10.12
N ALA A 115 10.66 -4.24 -9.78
CA ALA A 115 12.00 -4.80 -9.66
C ALA A 115 12.26 -5.48 -8.31
N LYS A 116 11.67 -4.98 -7.22
CA LYS A 116 12.06 -5.35 -5.85
C LYS A 116 11.00 -6.08 -5.05
N SER A 117 9.74 -6.07 -5.49
CA SER A 117 8.65 -6.74 -4.78
C SER A 117 8.27 -8.10 -5.40
N ALA A 118 7.58 -8.93 -4.62
CA ALA A 118 6.91 -10.13 -5.11
C ALA A 118 5.49 -9.84 -5.64
N ALA A 119 5.15 -8.56 -5.86
CA ALA A 119 3.78 -8.16 -6.13
C ALA A 119 3.29 -8.72 -7.47
N GLN A 120 2.21 -9.48 -7.40
CA GLN A 120 1.51 -9.99 -8.60
C GLN A 120 0.38 -9.06 -9.02
N TYR A 121 -0.20 -8.33 -8.06
CA TYR A 121 -1.35 -7.47 -8.26
C TYR A 121 -1.03 -6.03 -7.89
N PHE A 122 -1.42 -5.12 -8.77
CA PHE A 122 -1.41 -3.69 -8.56
C PHE A 122 -2.86 -3.22 -8.66
N VAL A 123 -3.49 -3.02 -7.50
CA VAL A 123 -4.92 -2.76 -7.36
C VAL A 123 -5.09 -1.26 -7.21
N MET A 124 -5.81 -0.62 -8.13
CA MET A 124 -6.09 0.81 -7.98
C MET A 124 -7.13 0.99 -6.86
N GLU A 125 -6.84 1.89 -5.91
CA GLU A 125 -7.76 2.28 -4.84
C GLU A 125 -7.88 3.80 -4.75
N GLN A 126 -9.07 4.28 -4.37
CA GLN A 126 -9.36 5.66 -3.95
C GLN A 126 -10.57 5.53 -2.99
N ASP A 127 -10.43 5.98 -1.74
CA ASP A 127 -11.38 5.57 -0.68
C ASP A 127 -12.74 6.27 -0.77
N ASN A 128 -12.80 7.42 -1.42
CA ASN A 128 -13.98 8.28 -1.42
C ASN A 128 -14.11 9.07 -2.72
N PRO A 129 -14.33 8.39 -3.87
CA PRO A 129 -14.40 9.07 -5.14
C PRO A 129 -15.76 9.71 -5.28
N ASN A 130 -15.81 11.03 -5.45
CA ASN A 130 -17.06 11.73 -5.75
C ASN A 130 -17.57 11.42 -7.17
N ASP A 131 -16.68 10.92 -8.04
CA ASP A 131 -16.95 10.46 -9.40
C ASP A 131 -16.14 9.19 -9.71
N ILE A 132 -16.78 8.04 -9.55
CA ILE A 132 -16.17 6.71 -9.73
C ILE A 132 -15.74 6.48 -11.19
N GLU A 133 -16.49 7.00 -12.18
CA GLU A 133 -16.17 6.79 -13.59
C GLU A 133 -14.93 7.60 -13.99
N ARG A 134 -14.86 8.87 -13.54
CA ARG A 134 -13.67 9.70 -13.70
C ARG A 134 -12.45 9.04 -13.05
N TYR A 135 -12.59 8.59 -11.82
CA TYR A 135 -11.54 7.88 -11.10
C TYR A 135 -11.04 6.67 -11.89
N ALA A 136 -11.93 5.77 -12.28
CA ALA A 136 -11.56 4.55 -12.99
C ALA A 136 -10.87 4.85 -14.33
N ARG A 137 -11.43 5.75 -15.13
CA ARG A 137 -10.91 6.13 -16.45
C ARG A 137 -9.54 6.80 -16.36
N ARG A 138 -9.35 7.74 -15.44
CA ARG A 138 -8.09 8.48 -15.28
C ARG A 138 -6.99 7.59 -14.71
N SER A 139 -7.31 6.81 -13.70
CA SER A 139 -6.36 5.93 -13.02
C SER A 139 -5.79 4.86 -13.94
N ILE A 140 -6.65 4.19 -14.73
CA ILE A 140 -6.16 3.17 -15.67
C ILE A 140 -5.35 3.78 -16.82
N ALA A 141 -5.69 4.99 -17.26
CA ALA A 141 -4.93 5.69 -18.29
C ALA A 141 -3.52 6.04 -17.79
N ALA A 142 -3.40 6.55 -16.57
CA ALA A 142 -2.11 6.83 -15.94
C ALA A 142 -1.29 5.54 -15.78
N ALA A 143 -1.88 4.47 -15.23
CA ALA A 143 -1.18 3.22 -15.02
C ALA A 143 -0.62 2.59 -16.31
N LYS A 144 -1.35 2.70 -17.43
CA LYS A 144 -0.88 2.23 -18.74
C LYS A 144 0.36 2.98 -19.22
N SER A 145 0.49 4.27 -18.89
CA SER A 145 1.64 5.08 -19.32
C SER A 145 2.96 4.72 -18.62
N TRP A 146 2.92 3.98 -17.50
CA TRP A 146 4.14 3.57 -16.77
C TRP A 146 4.69 2.22 -17.22
N GLN A 147 3.96 1.50 -18.07
CA GLN A 147 4.35 0.20 -18.62
C GLN A 147 5.22 0.32 -19.87
N GLU A 148 5.32 1.53 -20.44
CA GLU A 148 6.20 1.90 -21.55
C GLU A 148 7.62 2.25 -21.06
#